data_AF-A0A563VXC2-F1
#
_entry.id   AF-A0A563VXC2-F1
#
_cell.length_a   1.000
_cell.length_b   1.000
_cell.length_c   1.000
_cell.angle_alpha   90.00
_cell.angle_beta   90.00
_cell.angle_gamma   90.00
#
_symmetry.space_group_name_H-M   'P 1'
#
loop_
_entity.id
_entity.type
_entity.pdbx_description
1 polymer ?
#
loop_
_entity_poly.entity_id
_entity_poly.type
_entity_poly.pdbx_seq_one_letter_code
_entity_poly.pdbx_strand_id
1 'polypeptide(L)'
;MDLDYIIDFFKYARDKDFKQAIESGEYGNTYKSVLNELNSILVNKKINIKSDLSRVNFKIDRDGESQELYPEDLSHGELKRLSIYIWLRFKNIENAIVLMDEIENAFHPDWQYQIISDLVEWGESNQYILATHSYELCQALTPAHVKELEPKLLAEKQIEN
;
A
#
# COMPACT_ATOMS: atom_id res chain seq x y z
N MET A 1 -5.59 9.70 0.56
CA MET A 1 -4.55 9.27 1.51
C MET A 1 -4.36 10.38 2.50
N ASP A 2 -4.35 10.08 3.79
CA ASP A 2 -3.98 11.05 4.81
C ASP A 2 -2.45 11.03 4.99
N LEU A 3 -1.81 12.16 4.73
CA LEU A 3 -0.35 12.30 4.84
C LEU A 3 0.14 12.15 6.28
N ASP A 4 -0.74 12.32 7.26
CA ASP A 4 -0.42 12.14 8.66
C ASP A 4 0.05 10.72 8.96
N TYR A 5 -0.45 9.70 8.24
CA TYR A 5 0.04 8.32 8.40
C TYR A 5 1.49 8.15 7.97
N ILE A 6 1.96 8.88 6.95
CA ILE A 6 3.38 8.84 6.54
C ILE A 6 4.23 9.48 7.63
N ILE A 7 3.79 10.64 8.14
CA ILE A 7 4.49 11.36 9.21
C ILE A 7 4.58 10.48 10.46
N ASP A 8 3.48 9.84 10.86
CA ASP A 8 3.43 8.98 12.02
C ASP A 8 4.30 7.73 11.85
N PHE A 9 4.39 7.18 10.64
CA PHE A 9 5.29 6.08 10.36
C PHE A 9 6.76 6.48 10.52
N PHE A 10 7.15 7.67 10.03
CA PHE A 10 8.50 8.18 10.23
C PHE A 10 8.81 8.52 11.70
N LYS A 11 7.85 9.06 12.45
CA LYS A 11 7.99 9.29 13.89
C LYS A 11 8.22 7.98 14.64
N TYR A 12 7.41 6.96 14.34
CA TYR A 12 7.58 5.61 14.90
C TYR A 12 8.97 5.03 14.59
N ALA A 13 9.41 5.14 13.33
CA ALA A 13 10.73 4.64 12.92
C ALA A 13 11.87 5.37 13.65
N ARG A 14 11.79 6.70 13.76
CA ARG A 14 12.75 7.51 14.53
C ARG A 14 12.79 7.10 15.99
N ASP A 15 11.63 6.93 16.63
CA ASP A 15 11.54 6.61 18.05
C ASP A 15 12.10 5.21 18.34
N LYS A 16 11.90 4.26 17.41
CA LYS A 16 12.52 2.93 17.45
C LYS A 16 14.05 3.00 17.35
N ASP A 17 14.57 3.78 16.41
CA ASP A 17 16.02 3.95 16.24
C ASP A 17 16.67 4.64 17.45
N PHE A 18 15.99 5.63 18.02
CA PHE A 18 16.43 6.31 19.23
C PHE A 18 16.42 5.38 20.45
N LYS A 19 15.39 4.55 20.60
CA LYS A 19 15.33 3.52 21.64
C LYS A 19 16.49 2.53 21.52
N GLN A 20 16.79 2.06 20.31
CA GLN A 20 17.95 1.20 20.07
C GLN A 20 19.26 1.89 20.48
N ALA A 21 19.43 3.17 20.16
CA ALA A 21 20.61 3.93 20.56
C ALA A 21 20.80 4.00 22.08
N ILE A 22 19.72 4.14 22.84
CA ILE A 22 19.77 4.11 24.32
C ILE A 22 20.20 2.72 24.82
N GLU A 23 19.74 1.65 24.17
CA GLU A 23 19.96 0.27 24.62
C GLU A 23 21.32 -0.31 24.20
N SER A 24 21.81 0.01 23.00
CA SER A 24 23.04 -0.56 22.43
C SER A 24 24.18 0.45 22.23
N GLY A 25 23.91 1.75 22.33
CA GLY A 25 24.87 2.81 21.97
C GLY A 25 25.00 3.06 20.46
N GLU A 26 24.31 2.27 19.63
CA GLU A 26 24.32 2.41 18.17
C GLU A 26 22.95 2.86 17.67
N TYR A 27 22.94 3.88 16.80
CA TYR A 27 21.69 4.38 16.22
C TYR A 27 21.09 3.36 15.25
N GLY A 28 19.79 3.09 15.37
CA GLY A 28 19.09 2.17 14.49
C GLY A 28 19.01 2.65 13.03
N ASN A 29 18.53 1.77 12.14
CA ASN A 29 18.41 2.05 10.70
C ASN A 29 16.95 1.98 10.19
N THR A 30 15.97 1.93 11.08
CA THR A 30 14.54 1.80 10.77
C THR A 30 14.06 2.98 9.92
N TYR A 31 14.43 4.22 10.29
CA TYR A 31 14.03 5.42 9.54
C TYR A 31 14.48 5.35 8.08
N LYS A 32 15.75 4.98 7.85
CA LYS A 32 16.30 4.87 6.50
C LYS A 32 15.68 3.70 5.73
N SER A 33 15.39 2.59 6.42
CA SER A 33 14.66 1.45 5.83
C SER A 33 13.29 1.88 5.34
N VAL A 34 12.49 2.52 6.20
CA VAL A 34 11.16 3.03 5.85
C VAL A 34 11.23 4.01 4.69
N LEU A 35 12.19 4.94 4.69
CA LEU A 35 12.36 5.87 3.56
C LEU A 35 12.62 5.13 2.24
N ASN A 36 13.49 4.11 2.25
CA ASN A 36 13.82 3.33 1.06
C ASN A 36 12.61 2.51 0.57
N GLU A 37 11.90 1.86 1.48
CA GLU A 37 10.72 1.05 1.17
C GLU A 37 9.59 1.91 0.59
N LEU A 38 9.31 3.07 1.19
CA LEU A 38 8.28 3.98 0.67
C LEU A 38 8.68 4.56 -0.70
N ASN A 39 9.97 4.82 -0.92
CA ASN A 39 10.46 5.27 -2.22
C ASN A 39 10.40 4.17 -3.30
N SER A 40 10.54 2.88 -2.95
CA SER A 40 10.45 1.79 -3.93
C SER A 40 9.03 1.57 -4.47
N ILE A 41 8.01 2.07 -3.78
CA ILE A 41 6.62 1.99 -4.22
C ILE A 41 6.30 3.05 -5.30
N LEU A 42 6.99 4.19 -5.23
CA LEU A 42 6.77 5.33 -6.12
C LEU A 42 7.53 5.17 -7.44
N VAL A 43 6.94 5.63 -8.55
CA VAL A 43 7.58 5.54 -9.87
C VAL A 43 8.23 6.87 -10.22
N ASN A 44 9.57 6.88 -10.27
CA ASN A 44 10.41 8.05 -10.57
C ASN A 44 10.21 9.23 -9.61
N LYS A 45 9.61 8.99 -8.44
CA LYS A 45 9.35 10.01 -7.42
C LYS A 45 9.91 9.54 -6.09
N LYS A 46 10.13 10.48 -5.18
CA LYS A 46 10.63 10.19 -3.83
C LYS A 46 9.81 10.96 -2.81
N ILE A 47 9.68 10.38 -1.63
CA ILE A 47 9.21 11.09 -0.45
C ILE A 47 10.22 12.18 -0.10
N ASN A 48 9.69 13.36 0.20
CA ASN A 48 10.44 14.47 0.73
C ASN A 48 9.80 14.89 2.06
N ILE A 49 10.52 14.62 3.14
CA ILE A 49 10.07 14.90 4.50
C ILE A 49 10.94 15.97 5.12
N LYS A 50 10.32 16.94 5.79
CA LYS A 50 11.07 17.94 6.55
C LYS A 50 11.81 17.27 7.72
N SER A 51 12.98 17.81 8.06
CA SER A 51 13.82 17.30 9.16
C SER A 51 13.15 17.32 10.53
N ASP A 52 12.16 18.20 10.74
CA ASP A 52 11.36 18.28 11.97
C ASP A 52 10.14 17.35 11.96
N LEU A 53 9.93 16.56 10.89
CA LEU A 53 8.76 15.68 10.68
C LEU A 53 7.41 16.40 10.77
N SER A 54 7.37 17.72 10.52
CA SER A 54 6.14 18.52 10.52
C SER A 54 5.37 18.44 9.20
N ARG A 55 6.05 18.07 8.12
CA ARG A 55 5.50 18.08 6.78
C ARG A 55 6.14 17.00 5.92
N VAL A 56 5.31 16.34 5.13
CA VAL A 56 5.74 15.44 4.06
C VAL A 56 5.12 15.90 2.75
N ASN A 57 5.91 15.83 1.68
CA ASN A 57 5.48 15.98 0.29
C ASN A 57 6.30 14.99 -0.56
N PHE A 58 6.25 15.13 -1.87
CA PHE A 58 6.99 14.30 -2.79
C PHE A 58 7.90 15.17 -3.65
N LYS A 59 8.84 14.54 -4.35
CA LYS A 59 9.67 15.20 -5.34
C LYS A 59 9.95 14.31 -6.53
N ILE A 60 10.19 14.94 -7.67
CA ILE A 60 10.67 14.29 -8.88
C ILE A 60 11.93 15.02 -9.35
N ASP A 61 12.95 14.26 -9.74
CA ASP A 61 14.19 14.80 -10.29
C ASP A 61 14.08 14.73 -11.83
N ARG A 62 14.07 15.89 -12.51
CA ARG A 62 14.04 16.02 -13.98
C ARG A 62 15.17 16.93 -14.45
N ASP A 63 16.00 16.43 -15.35
CA ASP A 63 17.08 17.19 -15.99
C ASP A 63 18.02 17.94 -15.01
N GLY A 64 18.24 17.37 -13.83
CA GLY A 64 19.08 17.94 -12.77
C GLY A 64 18.36 18.93 -11.84
N GLU A 65 17.09 19.23 -12.09
CA GLU A 65 16.25 20.04 -11.21
C GLU A 65 15.30 19.14 -10.40
N SER A 66 15.12 19.47 -9.11
CA SER A 66 14.20 18.76 -8.23
C SER A 66 12.93 19.58 -8.07
N GLN A 67 11.79 19.01 -8.48
CA GLN A 67 10.48 19.64 -8.38
C GLN A 67 9.70 19.05 -7.20
N GLU A 68 9.16 19.90 -6.32
CA GLU A 68 8.22 19.48 -5.28
C GLU A 68 6.87 19.09 -5.89
N LEU A 69 6.28 18.03 -5.36
CA LEU A 69 5.00 17.46 -5.75
C LEU A 69 4.13 17.27 -4.50
N TYR A 70 2.83 17.42 -4.67
CA TYR A 70 1.81 17.19 -3.66
C TYR A 70 1.06 15.88 -3.94
N PRO A 71 0.26 15.36 -2.99
CA PRO A 71 -0.53 14.15 -3.22
C PRO A 71 -1.35 14.20 -4.51
N GLU A 72 -1.96 15.33 -4.82
CA GLU A 72 -2.74 15.58 -6.03
C GLU A 72 -1.93 15.47 -7.34
N ASP A 73 -0.61 15.57 -7.28
CA ASP A 73 0.29 15.39 -8.42
C ASP A 73 0.71 13.93 -8.64
N LEU A 74 0.38 13.04 -7.70
CA LEU A 74 0.60 11.61 -7.83
C LEU A 74 -0.56 10.95 -8.58
N SER A 75 -0.25 9.86 -9.29
CA SER A 75 -1.33 9.06 -9.87
C SER A 75 -2.18 8.45 -8.75
N HIS A 76 -3.49 8.32 -9.00
CA HIS A 76 -4.41 7.69 -8.04
C HIS A 76 -3.95 6.28 -7.65
N GLY A 77 -3.38 5.52 -8.59
CA GLY A 77 -2.80 4.22 -8.31
C GLY A 77 -1.55 4.27 -7.43
N GLU A 78 -0.64 5.24 -7.60
CA GLU A 78 0.52 5.40 -6.71
C GLU A 78 0.07 5.71 -5.28
N LEU A 79 -0.88 6.64 -5.13
CA LEU A 79 -1.46 6.96 -3.83
C LEU A 79 -2.11 5.73 -3.20
N LYS A 80 -2.85 4.94 -3.97
CA LYS A 80 -3.51 3.76 -3.42
C LYS A 80 -2.51 2.68 -3.00
N ARG A 81 -1.50 2.36 -3.83
CA ARG A 81 -0.42 1.40 -3.47
C ARG A 81 0.33 1.83 -2.21
N LEU A 82 0.74 3.10 -2.17
CA LEU A 82 1.42 3.67 -1.01
C LEU A 82 0.55 3.63 0.25
N SER A 83 -0.76 3.87 0.12
CA SER A 83 -1.70 3.82 1.25
C SER A 83 -1.84 2.40 1.81
N ILE A 84 -1.97 1.40 0.94
CA ILE A 84 -2.08 -0.02 1.31
C ILE A 84 -0.81 -0.46 2.04
N TYR A 85 0.37 -0.14 1.48
CA TYR A 85 1.65 -0.49 2.08
C TYR A 85 1.80 0.09 3.49
N ILE A 86 1.55 1.40 3.64
CA ILE A 86 1.65 2.07 4.94
C ILE A 86 0.65 1.43 5.91
N TRP A 87 -0.58 1.20 5.48
CA TRP A 87 -1.59 0.59 6.34
C TRP A 87 -1.16 -0.79 6.87
N LEU A 88 -0.62 -1.66 6.00
CA LEU A 88 -0.12 -2.98 6.41
C LEU A 88 1.08 -2.86 7.36
N ARG A 89 2.11 -2.11 6.96
CA ARG A 89 3.41 -2.07 7.65
C ARG A 89 3.40 -1.20 8.90
N PHE A 90 2.82 0.00 8.85
CA PHE A 90 2.78 0.89 10.00
C PHE A 90 1.84 0.38 11.09
N LYS A 91 0.70 -0.22 10.72
CA LYS A 91 -0.22 -0.83 11.71
C LYS A 91 0.25 -2.20 12.21
N ASN A 92 1.40 -2.68 11.74
CA ASN A 92 1.97 -3.99 12.09
C ASN A 92 0.94 -5.11 11.96
N ILE A 93 0.24 -5.14 10.83
CA ILE A 93 -0.78 -6.16 10.54
C ILE A 93 -0.02 -7.44 10.20
N GLU A 94 0.02 -8.35 11.16
CA GLU A 94 0.72 -9.63 11.07
C GLU A 94 -0.17 -10.74 11.61
N ASN A 95 -0.07 -11.94 11.02
CA ASN A 95 -0.87 -13.11 11.40
C ASN A 95 -2.38 -12.84 11.41
N ALA A 96 -2.86 -12.01 10.48
CA ALA A 96 -4.24 -11.56 10.41
C ALA A 96 -4.96 -12.06 9.14
N ILE A 97 -6.30 -12.07 9.19
CA ILE A 97 -7.15 -12.15 8.01
C ILE A 97 -7.46 -10.72 7.57
N VAL A 98 -7.04 -10.37 6.35
CA VAL A 98 -7.20 -9.05 5.77
C VAL A 98 -8.24 -9.12 4.65
N LEU A 99 -9.35 -8.43 4.86
CA LEU A 99 -10.43 -8.31 3.89
C LEU A 99 -10.27 -6.99 3.13
N MET A 100 -10.22 -7.05 1.80
CA MET A 100 -10.19 -5.85 0.97
C MET A 100 -11.23 -5.95 -0.15
N ASP A 101 -11.96 -4.85 -0.35
CA ASP A 101 -12.97 -4.73 -1.38
C ASP A 101 -12.48 -3.77 -2.47
N GLU A 102 -12.72 -4.13 -3.73
CA GLU A 102 -12.35 -3.39 -4.95
C GLU A 102 -10.92 -2.81 -4.90
N ILE A 103 -9.95 -3.64 -4.51
CA ILE A 103 -8.55 -3.23 -4.37
C ILE A 103 -7.94 -2.78 -5.71
N GLU A 104 -8.47 -3.25 -6.83
CA GLU A 104 -8.09 -2.87 -8.19
C GLU A 104 -8.44 -1.43 -8.57
N ASN A 105 -9.40 -0.79 -7.87
CA ASN A 105 -9.89 0.53 -8.27
C ASN A 105 -8.74 1.53 -8.37
N ALA A 106 -8.69 2.27 -9.50
CA ALA A 106 -7.64 3.23 -9.86
C ALA A 106 -6.26 2.65 -10.22
N PHE A 107 -6.10 1.33 -10.30
CA PHE A 107 -4.90 0.70 -10.84
C PHE A 107 -4.97 0.49 -12.35
N HIS A 108 -3.83 0.72 -13.02
CA HIS A 108 -3.59 0.24 -14.37
C HIS A 108 -3.59 -1.31 -14.37
N PRO A 109 -4.02 -1.99 -15.45
CA PRO A 109 -4.01 -3.45 -15.57
C PRO A 109 -2.74 -4.14 -15.04
N ASP A 110 -1.55 -3.63 -15.38
CA ASP A 110 -0.28 -4.20 -14.89
C ASP A 110 -0.16 -4.17 -13.36
N TRP A 111 -0.68 -3.12 -12.71
CA TRP A 111 -0.68 -3.00 -11.26
C TRP A 111 -1.78 -3.84 -10.60
N GLN A 112 -2.88 -4.10 -11.30
CA GLN A 112 -3.90 -5.05 -10.84
C GLN A 112 -3.33 -6.47 -10.79
N TYR A 113 -2.47 -6.83 -11.74
CA TYR A 113 -1.74 -8.09 -11.71
C TYR A 113 -0.68 -8.09 -10.60
N GLN A 114 0.10 -7.00 -10.48
CA GLN A 114 1.20 -6.90 -9.52
C GLN A 114 0.76 -6.81 -8.05
N ILE A 115 -0.43 -6.25 -7.75
CA ILE A 115 -0.85 -6.02 -6.36
C ILE A 115 -0.91 -7.31 -5.54
N ILE A 116 -1.17 -8.46 -6.17
CA ILE A 116 -1.19 -9.74 -5.47
C ILE A 116 0.18 -10.10 -4.92
N SER A 117 1.24 -9.99 -5.73
CA SER A 117 2.60 -10.24 -5.25
C SER A 117 3.04 -9.18 -4.23
N ASP A 118 2.66 -7.93 -4.45
CA ASP A 118 2.93 -6.84 -3.52
C ASP A 118 2.34 -7.11 -2.13
N LEU A 119 1.07 -7.55 -2.03
CA LEU A 119 0.43 -7.86 -0.74
C LEU A 119 1.15 -8.99 0.02
N VAL A 120 1.59 -10.03 -0.71
CA VAL A 120 2.35 -11.14 -0.13
C VAL A 120 3.71 -10.65 0.38
N GLU A 121 4.41 -9.80 -0.39
CA GLU A 121 5.70 -9.22 0.03
C GLU A 121 5.54 -8.25 1.21
N TRP A 122 4.49 -7.43 1.21
CA TRP A 122 4.30 -6.39 2.22
C TRP A 122 3.77 -6.92 3.55
N GLY A 123 3.17 -8.12 3.57
CA GLY A 123 2.63 -8.73 4.77
C GLY A 123 2.47 -10.24 4.61
N GLU A 124 3.59 -10.95 4.52
CA GLU A 124 3.66 -12.39 4.22
C GLU A 124 2.93 -13.29 5.23
N SER A 125 2.78 -12.84 6.48
CA SER A 125 2.14 -13.61 7.55
C SER A 125 0.60 -13.53 7.51
N ASN A 126 0.03 -12.73 6.60
CA ASN A 126 -1.40 -12.49 6.54
C ASN A 126 -2.10 -13.40 5.51
N GLN A 127 -3.35 -13.73 5.79
CA GLN A 127 -4.27 -14.29 4.81
C GLN A 127 -5.09 -13.15 4.20
N TYR A 128 -5.04 -13.00 2.88
CA TYR A 128 -5.83 -11.99 2.17
C TYR A 128 -7.07 -12.61 1.54
N ILE A 129 -8.23 -11.96 1.72
CA ILE A 129 -9.47 -12.28 1.01
C ILE A 129 -9.90 -11.01 0.28
N LEU A 130 -9.91 -11.08 -1.04
CA LEU A 130 -10.15 -9.94 -1.92
C LEU A 130 -11.49 -10.13 -2.64
N ALA A 131 -12.32 -9.09 -2.59
CA ALA A 131 -13.47 -8.97 -3.49
C ALA A 131 -13.07 -8.05 -4.65
N THR A 132 -13.34 -8.48 -5.88
CA THR A 132 -12.86 -7.80 -7.08
C THR A 132 -13.76 -8.09 -8.28
N HIS A 133 -13.80 -7.14 -9.22
CA HIS A 133 -14.35 -7.31 -10.56
C HIS A 133 -13.24 -7.40 -11.63
N SER A 134 -11.97 -7.30 -11.23
CA SER A 134 -10.82 -7.34 -12.15
C SER A 134 -10.49 -8.75 -12.62
N TYR A 135 -10.47 -8.92 -13.94
CA TYR A 135 -10.01 -10.15 -14.56
C TYR A 135 -8.49 -10.29 -14.46
N GLU A 136 -7.75 -9.19 -14.58
CA GLU A 136 -6.28 -9.13 -14.49
C GLU A 136 -5.78 -9.55 -13.10
N LEU A 137 -6.45 -9.09 -12.05
CA LEU A 137 -6.15 -9.49 -10.68
C LEU A 137 -6.44 -10.98 -10.46
N CYS A 138 -7.59 -11.47 -10.95
CA CYS A 138 -7.93 -12.89 -10.87
C CYS A 138 -6.88 -13.77 -11.60
N GLN A 139 -6.36 -13.32 -12.73
CA GLN A 139 -5.33 -14.04 -13.49
C GLN A 139 -3.98 -14.14 -12.76
N ALA A 140 -3.69 -13.24 -11.82
CA ALA A 140 -2.48 -13.32 -11.00
C ALA A 140 -2.54 -14.46 -9.97
N LEU A 141 -3.72 -15.05 -9.75
CA LEU A 141 -3.96 -16.13 -8.81
C LEU A 141 -4.11 -17.47 -9.52
N THR A 142 -3.80 -18.57 -8.81
CA THR A 142 -4.14 -19.89 -9.30
C THR A 142 -5.65 -20.13 -9.19
N PRO A 143 -6.27 -20.96 -10.06
CA PRO A 143 -7.72 -21.18 -10.05
C PRO A 143 -8.27 -21.67 -8.70
N ALA A 144 -7.46 -22.36 -7.89
CA ALA A 144 -7.86 -22.82 -6.56
C ALA A 144 -8.12 -21.68 -5.56
N HIS A 145 -7.59 -20.48 -5.82
CA HIS A 145 -7.73 -19.31 -4.96
C HIS A 145 -8.74 -18.28 -5.51
N VAL A 146 -9.39 -18.58 -6.64
CA VAL A 146 -10.42 -17.71 -7.24
C VAL A 146 -11.78 -18.36 -7.04
N LYS A 147 -12.68 -17.64 -6.37
CA LYS A 147 -14.07 -18.07 -6.20
C LYS A 147 -15.00 -17.11 -6.94
N GLU A 148 -15.47 -17.55 -8.10
CA GLU A 148 -16.53 -16.84 -8.82
C GLU A 148 -17.86 -16.98 -8.07
N LEU A 149 -18.54 -15.85 -7.91
CA LEU A 149 -19.86 -15.78 -7.29
C LEU A 149 -20.90 -15.61 -8.38
N GLU A 150 -21.70 -16.64 -8.61
CA GLU A 150 -22.83 -16.53 -9.54
C GLU A 150 -23.95 -15.67 -8.92
N PRO A 151 -24.52 -14.72 -9.68
CA PRO A 151 -25.69 -14.00 -9.22
C PRO A 151 -26.83 -15.00 -8.98
N LYS A 152 -27.36 -15.04 -7.75
CA LYS A 152 -28.61 -15.76 -7.49
C LYS A 152 -29.71 -15.04 -8.25
N LEU A 153 -30.11 -15.57 -9.40
CA LEU A 153 -31.37 -15.19 -10.03
C LEU A 153 -32.46 -15.33 -8.97
N LEU A 154 -33.12 -14.23 -8.61
CA LEU A 154 -34.34 -14.29 -7.81
C LEU A 154 -35.27 -15.23 -8.58
N ALA A 155 -35.63 -16.37 -7.97
CA ALA A 155 -36.51 -17.34 -8.59
C ALA A 155 -37.70 -16.59 -9.18
N GLU A 156 -37.93 -16.76 -10.48
CA GLU A 156 -39.11 -16.22 -11.15
C GLU A 156 -40.31 -16.60 -10.29
N LYS A 157 -41.00 -15.59 -9.73
CA LYS A 157 -42.30 -15.82 -9.11
C LYS A 157 -43.13 -16.49 -10.20
N GLN A 158 -43.39 -17.78 -10.05
CA GLN A 158 -44.39 -18.47 -10.85
C GLN A 158 -45.67 -17.66 -10.70
N ILE A 159 -46.05 -16.97 -11.78
CA ILE A 159 -47.35 -16.36 -11.90
C ILE A 159 -48.29 -17.55 -12.08
N GLU A 160 -48.81 -18.08 -10.97
CA GLU A 160 -49.94 -19.00 -10.99
C GLU A 160 -51.15 -18.21 -11.50
N ASN A 161 -51.62 -18.58 -12.70
CA ASN A 161 -52.88 -18.14 -13.29
C ASN A 161 -54.03 -18.99 -12.74
#